data_AF-A0A0G4FF91-F1
#
_entry.id   AF-A0A0G4FF91-F1
#
_cell.length_a   1.000
_cell.length_b   1.000
_cell.length_c   1.000
_cell.angle_alpha   90.00
_cell.angle_beta   90.00
_cell.angle_gamma   90.00
#
_symmetry.space_group_name_H-M   'P 1'
#
loop_
_entity.id
_entity.type
_entity.pdbx_description
1 polymer ?
#
loop_
_entity_poly.entity_id
_entity_poly.type
_entity_poly.pdbx_seq_one_letter_code
_entity_poly.pdbx_strand_id
1 'polypeptide(L)'
;MFPRSSLFHYSPFATPQISMPTSIPVPVGREWHDIKQVLSKITGGVRDPLQLMVVLKEVQLCKRAVSGSPHSFSGVPLLFKGIPPDVTAHFLNHTLPIMASELIRSNLSAGDLPHYISPASQHRAVALTAHQVFLLLSAAFFGMYGPTPFDTCSRDISGASINFGPLFDSVHKSTAAAKLHCFILYFIAMAAAVERSDERQLRRNIIFKRLDGGRHATADQWAQSTARLLPVRVMGCADRIECSPGLQADFANRVLGGGVLASGSVQEEIRFAISPELLVARLIIPPLNDTDAAVITGTKQFAFYSGYGRSFCCVGACGSERQSAVVALDAIDFRGRSPWTQYSVASLLRETNKAFSAVSELELKSLPFATGNWGCGVFGGDPQLKALIQWMASSQAGVLMHYYPFDDKRINGLAVVCRLIVAAGWSVGDLWRFISRDEDNLHRYGVFKCIMYHLQHHMQSLSHGVGVHDRRRVGAASHYGALPSSLAPNDSSVTKCSTATAFDRDMERTVDQCKQEMSGAGAETREQPEDHDDEEEELISGFD
;
A
#
# COMPACT_ATOMS: atom_id res chain seq x y z
N MET A 1 29.03 23.31 -31.67
CA MET A 1 27.69 23.86 -31.92
C MET A 1 26.69 22.86 -31.33
N PHE A 2 26.38 23.00 -30.04
CA PHE A 2 25.46 22.10 -29.32
C PHE A 2 24.03 22.62 -29.46
N PRO A 3 23.03 21.79 -29.76
CA PRO A 3 21.65 22.26 -29.80
C PRO A 3 21.14 22.49 -28.38
N ARG A 4 20.49 23.64 -28.20
CA ARG A 4 19.94 24.14 -26.94
C ARG A 4 18.92 23.18 -26.34
N SER A 5 19.04 22.99 -25.03
CA SER A 5 18.07 22.38 -24.13
C SER A 5 16.68 23.00 -24.28
N SER A 6 15.69 22.22 -24.73
CA SER A 6 14.29 22.55 -24.55
C SER A 6 13.90 22.29 -23.09
N LEU A 7 13.67 23.36 -22.34
CA LEU A 7 12.95 23.35 -21.08
C LEU A 7 11.57 22.72 -21.33
N PHE A 8 11.41 21.46 -20.96
CA PHE A 8 10.09 20.86 -20.81
C PHE A 8 9.45 21.50 -19.58
N HIS A 9 8.60 22.50 -19.81
CA HIS A 9 7.62 22.91 -18.82
C HIS A 9 6.79 21.68 -18.46
N TYR A 10 6.95 21.22 -17.22
CA TYR A 10 6.00 20.32 -16.57
C TYR A 10 4.64 21.02 -16.57
N SER A 11 3.77 20.62 -17.49
CA SER A 11 2.34 20.85 -17.31
C SER A 11 1.90 19.89 -16.21
N PRO A 12 1.36 20.35 -15.07
CA PRO A 12 0.66 19.45 -14.17
C PRO A 12 -0.45 18.82 -15.01
N PHE A 13 -0.53 17.48 -15.02
CA PHE A 13 -1.64 16.79 -15.68
C PHE A 13 -2.92 17.35 -15.07
N ALA A 14 -3.56 18.28 -15.78
CA ALA A 14 -4.91 18.72 -15.45
C ALA A 14 -5.76 17.48 -15.63
N THR A 15 -6.07 16.80 -14.53
CA THR A 15 -7.14 15.82 -14.48
C THR A 15 -8.34 16.50 -15.12
N PRO A 16 -8.88 15.96 -16.23
CA PRO A 16 -10.04 16.57 -16.85
C PRO A 16 -11.11 16.72 -15.78
N GLN A 17 -11.70 17.91 -15.67
CA GLN A 17 -12.91 18.11 -14.88
C GLN A 17 -14.03 17.34 -15.58
N ILE A 18 -14.07 16.03 -15.34
CA ILE A 18 -15.19 15.19 -15.72
C ILE A 18 -16.35 15.67 -14.87
N SER A 19 -17.47 16.05 -15.50
CA SER A 19 -18.71 16.30 -14.78
C SER A 19 -19.10 14.99 -14.07
N MET A 20 -18.85 14.94 -12.77
CA MET A 20 -19.06 13.74 -11.99
C MET A 20 -20.57 13.50 -11.85
N PRO A 21 -21.11 12.32 -12.21
CA PRO A 21 -22.48 11.98 -11.86
C PRO A 21 -22.64 12.10 -10.34
N THR A 22 -23.83 12.50 -9.89
CA THR A 22 -24.12 12.77 -8.48
C THR A 22 -24.39 11.50 -7.67
N SER A 23 -24.58 10.35 -8.34
CA SER A 23 -24.98 9.09 -7.71
C SER A 23 -24.22 7.88 -8.24
N ILE A 24 -24.15 6.84 -7.40
CA ILE A 24 -23.64 5.53 -7.77
C ILE A 24 -24.57 4.87 -8.80
N PRO A 25 -24.05 4.26 -9.88
CA PRO A 25 -24.85 3.62 -10.91
C PRO A 25 -25.38 2.26 -10.44
N VAL A 26 -26.55 2.24 -9.80
CA VAL A 26 -27.29 1.02 -9.47
C VAL A 26 -28.49 0.79 -10.40
N PRO A 27 -28.99 -0.45 -10.52
CA PRO A 27 -30.22 -0.72 -11.25
C PRO A 27 -31.42 0.01 -10.63
N VAL A 28 -32.28 0.60 -11.47
CA VAL A 28 -33.50 1.30 -11.05
C VAL A 28 -34.69 0.90 -11.92
N GLY A 29 -35.90 1.21 -11.46
CA GLY A 29 -37.14 0.98 -12.23
C GLY A 29 -37.30 -0.48 -12.67
N ARG A 30 -37.47 -0.71 -13.98
CA ARG A 30 -37.67 -2.07 -14.52
C ARG A 30 -36.44 -2.97 -14.35
N GLU A 31 -35.23 -2.44 -14.50
CA GLU A 31 -34.02 -3.25 -14.31
C GLU A 31 -33.97 -3.85 -12.91
N TRP A 32 -34.28 -3.04 -11.89
CA TRP A 32 -34.33 -3.52 -10.52
C TRP A 32 -35.47 -4.52 -10.28
N HIS A 33 -36.63 -4.30 -10.91
CA HIS A 33 -37.74 -5.24 -10.85
C HIS A 33 -37.34 -6.62 -11.40
N ASP A 34 -36.71 -6.67 -12.56
CA ASP A 34 -36.30 -7.91 -13.22
C ASP A 34 -35.19 -8.62 -12.40
N ILE A 35 -34.22 -7.87 -11.87
CA ILE A 35 -33.18 -8.42 -10.98
C ILE A 35 -33.80 -9.03 -9.72
N LYS A 36 -34.79 -8.39 -9.09
CA LYS A 36 -35.48 -8.97 -7.92
C LYS A 36 -36.17 -10.29 -8.24
N GLN A 37 -36.72 -10.45 -9.44
CA GLN A 37 -37.30 -11.74 -9.85
C GLN A 37 -36.22 -12.83 -9.94
N VAL A 38 -35.06 -12.51 -10.51
CA VAL A 38 -33.92 -13.44 -10.58
C VAL A 38 -33.43 -13.81 -9.17
N LEU A 39 -33.21 -12.82 -8.30
CA LEU A 39 -32.76 -13.05 -6.93
C LEU A 39 -33.77 -13.85 -6.10
N SER A 40 -35.07 -13.67 -6.34
CA SER A 40 -36.12 -14.42 -5.62
C SER A 40 -36.00 -15.93 -5.84
N LYS A 41 -35.52 -16.37 -7.02
CA LYS A 41 -35.33 -17.79 -7.36
C LYS A 41 -34.26 -18.48 -6.50
N ILE A 42 -33.33 -17.73 -5.91
CA ILE A 42 -32.20 -18.26 -5.15
C ILE A 42 -32.34 -18.06 -3.63
N THR A 43 -33.48 -17.56 -3.17
CA THR A 43 -33.77 -17.41 -1.73
C THR A 43 -33.88 -18.76 -0.99
N GLY A 44 -33.98 -19.88 -1.72
CA GLY A 44 -33.88 -21.24 -1.18
C GLY A 44 -32.52 -21.92 -1.38
N GLY A 45 -31.50 -21.18 -1.85
CA GLY A 45 -30.17 -21.72 -2.14
C GLY A 45 -29.96 -22.06 -3.62
N VAL A 46 -28.71 -22.34 -3.97
CA VAL A 46 -28.33 -22.91 -5.26
C VAL A 46 -27.53 -24.19 -5.03
N ARG A 47 -27.74 -25.19 -5.89
CA ARG A 47 -27.20 -26.55 -5.68
C ARG A 47 -25.69 -26.63 -5.87
N ASP A 48 -25.18 -25.84 -6.81
CA ASP A 48 -23.79 -25.89 -7.23
C ASP A 48 -23.33 -24.55 -7.84
N PRO A 49 -22.01 -24.37 -8.04
CA PRO A 49 -21.46 -23.19 -8.69
C PRO A 49 -21.94 -22.95 -10.14
N LEU A 50 -22.42 -23.98 -10.85
CA LEU A 50 -22.93 -23.83 -12.22
C LEU A 50 -24.28 -23.10 -12.21
N GLN A 51 -25.15 -23.40 -11.26
CA GLN A 51 -26.39 -22.66 -11.07
C GLN A 51 -26.11 -21.21 -10.67
N LEU A 52 -25.11 -20.95 -9.82
CA LEU A 52 -24.68 -19.58 -9.50
C LEU A 52 -24.22 -18.82 -10.75
N MET A 53 -23.44 -19.46 -11.63
CA MET A 53 -23.03 -18.86 -12.91
C MET A 53 -24.25 -18.45 -13.76
N VAL A 54 -25.28 -19.29 -13.83
CA VAL A 54 -26.52 -18.98 -14.57
C VAL A 54 -27.22 -17.76 -13.97
N VAL A 55 -27.30 -17.68 -12.64
CA VAL A 55 -27.91 -16.53 -11.93
C VAL A 55 -27.15 -15.23 -12.24
N LEU A 56 -25.82 -15.25 -12.20
CA LEU A 56 -25.00 -14.07 -12.54
C LEU A 56 -25.22 -13.63 -13.99
N LYS A 57 -25.39 -14.58 -14.92
CA LYS A 57 -25.75 -14.29 -16.32
C LYS A 57 -27.14 -13.69 -16.44
N GLU A 58 -28.14 -14.22 -15.74
CA GLU A 58 -29.50 -13.68 -15.73
C GLU A 58 -29.52 -12.24 -15.19
N VAL A 59 -28.83 -11.95 -14.09
CA VAL A 59 -28.69 -10.58 -13.56
C VAL A 59 -28.01 -9.65 -14.58
N GLN A 60 -26.94 -10.11 -15.24
CA GLN A 60 -26.28 -9.34 -16.29
C GLN A 60 -27.23 -9.01 -17.46
N LEU A 61 -28.12 -9.93 -17.84
CA LEU A 61 -29.10 -9.73 -18.92
C LEU A 61 -30.22 -8.75 -18.54
N CYS A 62 -30.52 -8.58 -17.25
CA CYS A 62 -31.48 -7.57 -16.80
C CYS A 62 -30.97 -6.13 -16.97
N LYS A 63 -29.65 -5.93 -17.08
CA LYS A 63 -29.02 -4.60 -17.19
C LYS A 63 -29.07 -4.12 -18.65
N ARG A 64 -29.72 -2.98 -18.90
CA ARG A 64 -29.89 -2.45 -20.27
C ARG A 64 -28.69 -1.66 -20.75
N ALA A 65 -27.91 -1.12 -19.83
CA ALA A 65 -26.65 -0.44 -20.10
C ALA A 65 -25.47 -1.37 -19.75
N VAL A 66 -25.03 -2.18 -20.71
CA VAL A 66 -23.73 -2.89 -20.60
C VAL A 66 -22.72 -2.09 -21.41
N SER A 67 -21.94 -1.22 -20.75
CA SER A 67 -20.75 -0.67 -21.39
C SER A 67 -19.62 -1.70 -21.27
N GLY A 68 -19.04 -2.12 -22.40
CA GLY A 68 -17.96 -3.11 -22.44
C GLY A 68 -18.42 -4.52 -22.79
N SER A 69 -17.46 -5.44 -22.95
CA SER A 69 -17.75 -6.83 -23.25
C SER A 69 -18.41 -7.52 -22.05
N PRO A 70 -19.50 -8.28 -22.26
CA PRO A 70 -20.16 -9.01 -21.17
C PRO A 70 -19.21 -10.04 -20.55
N HIS A 71 -19.29 -10.20 -19.23
CA HIS A 71 -18.52 -11.23 -18.53
C HIS A 71 -19.08 -12.63 -18.87
N SER A 72 -18.17 -13.59 -19.08
CA SER A 72 -18.55 -14.96 -19.40
C SER A 72 -19.02 -15.72 -18.17
N PHE A 73 -18.47 -15.39 -16.99
CA PHE A 73 -18.67 -16.10 -15.73
C PHE A 73 -18.29 -17.60 -15.77
N SER A 74 -17.67 -18.06 -16.87
CA SER A 74 -17.26 -19.46 -17.06
C SER A 74 -16.24 -19.93 -16.03
N GLY A 75 -15.50 -19.02 -15.41
CA GLY A 75 -14.58 -19.34 -14.32
C GLY A 75 -15.25 -19.59 -12.97
N VAL A 76 -16.55 -19.31 -12.79
CA VAL A 76 -17.24 -19.53 -11.50
C VAL A 76 -17.09 -21.00 -11.04
N PRO A 77 -17.47 -22.04 -11.81
CA PRO A 77 -17.34 -23.41 -11.33
C PRO A 77 -15.91 -23.84 -11.04
N LEU A 78 -14.95 -23.30 -11.78
CA LEU A 78 -13.54 -23.62 -11.65
C LEU A 78 -12.91 -22.97 -10.41
N LEU A 79 -13.24 -21.72 -10.09
CA LEU A 79 -12.74 -21.02 -8.92
C LEU A 79 -13.23 -21.67 -7.62
N PHE A 80 -14.49 -22.12 -7.59
CA PHE A 80 -15.05 -22.81 -6.43
C PHE A 80 -14.40 -24.18 -6.17
N LYS A 81 -13.73 -24.80 -7.14
CA LYS A 81 -12.90 -26.01 -6.88
C LYS A 81 -11.70 -25.72 -5.96
N GLY A 82 -11.24 -24.47 -5.92
CA GLY A 82 -10.13 -24.04 -5.05
C GLY A 82 -10.58 -23.62 -3.65
N ILE A 83 -11.83 -23.86 -3.28
CA ILE A 83 -12.43 -23.50 -1.99
C ILE A 83 -12.87 -24.78 -1.28
N PRO A 84 -12.70 -24.90 0.05
CA PRO A 84 -13.14 -26.08 0.78
C PRO A 84 -14.62 -26.44 0.49
N PRO A 85 -14.97 -27.73 0.29
CA PRO A 85 -16.33 -28.13 -0.09
C PRO A 85 -17.41 -27.73 0.92
N ASP A 86 -17.10 -27.78 2.21
CA ASP A 86 -17.97 -27.37 3.31
C ASP A 86 -18.24 -25.86 3.29
N VAL A 87 -17.19 -25.05 3.07
CA VAL A 87 -17.30 -23.59 2.91
C VAL A 87 -18.12 -23.25 1.68
N THR A 88 -17.90 -23.96 0.57
CA THR A 88 -18.67 -23.80 -0.68
C THR A 88 -20.14 -24.13 -0.47
N ALA A 89 -20.44 -25.29 0.11
CA ALA A 89 -21.82 -25.72 0.37
C ALA A 89 -22.54 -24.74 1.31
N HIS A 90 -21.89 -24.29 2.37
CA HIS A 90 -22.45 -23.30 3.28
C HIS A 90 -22.70 -21.96 2.57
N PHE A 91 -21.76 -21.48 1.76
CA PHE A 91 -21.95 -20.26 0.99
C PHE A 91 -23.16 -20.34 0.05
N LEU A 92 -23.26 -21.40 -0.76
CA LEU A 92 -24.29 -21.53 -1.79
C LEU A 92 -25.69 -21.83 -1.22
N ASN A 93 -25.78 -22.66 -0.19
CA ASN A 93 -27.06 -23.10 0.37
C ASN A 93 -27.60 -22.18 1.45
N HIS A 94 -26.75 -21.36 2.08
CA HIS A 94 -27.11 -20.59 3.27
C HIS A 94 -26.82 -19.09 3.12
N THR A 95 -25.57 -18.75 2.79
CA THR A 95 -25.13 -17.35 2.72
C THR A 95 -25.75 -16.60 1.53
N LEU A 96 -25.70 -17.20 0.33
CA LEU A 96 -26.20 -16.60 -0.90
C LEU A 96 -27.71 -16.28 -0.84
N PRO A 97 -28.58 -17.15 -0.29
CA PRO A 97 -29.97 -16.82 0.03
C PRO A 97 -30.17 -15.58 0.88
N ILE A 98 -29.35 -15.41 1.93
CA ILE A 98 -29.42 -14.26 2.84
C ILE A 98 -29.00 -12.99 2.09
N MET A 99 -27.91 -13.05 1.33
CA MET A 99 -27.48 -11.93 0.47
C MET A 99 -28.60 -11.50 -0.47
N ALA A 100 -29.23 -12.46 -1.18
CA ALA A 100 -30.33 -12.18 -2.11
C ALA A 100 -31.56 -11.59 -1.39
N SER A 101 -31.94 -12.17 -0.25
CA SER A 101 -33.10 -11.72 0.53
C SER A 101 -32.92 -10.31 1.10
N GLU A 102 -31.74 -10.02 1.63
CA GLU A 102 -31.40 -8.70 2.16
C GLU A 102 -31.37 -7.64 1.05
N LEU A 103 -30.84 -7.96 -0.13
CA LEU A 103 -30.90 -7.08 -1.30
C LEU A 103 -32.34 -6.79 -1.73
N ILE A 104 -33.21 -7.81 -1.80
CA ILE A 104 -34.63 -7.66 -2.16
C ILE A 104 -35.38 -6.75 -1.18
N ARG A 105 -35.08 -6.87 0.13
CA ARG A 105 -35.68 -6.06 1.19
C ARG A 105 -35.10 -4.65 1.27
N SER A 106 -33.88 -4.45 0.78
CA SER A 106 -33.20 -3.17 0.84
C SER A 106 -33.80 -2.11 -0.10
N ASN A 107 -33.60 -0.84 0.25
CA ASN A 107 -33.94 0.31 -0.58
C ASN A 107 -32.77 0.79 -1.47
N LEU A 108 -31.85 -0.11 -1.85
CA LEU A 108 -30.67 0.25 -2.67
C LEU A 108 -31.03 1.02 -3.96
N SER A 109 -32.20 0.79 -4.55
CA SER A 109 -32.67 1.49 -5.76
C SER A 109 -33.35 2.85 -5.51
N ALA A 110 -33.58 3.24 -4.25
CA ALA A 110 -34.41 4.39 -3.88
C ALA A 110 -33.62 5.69 -3.62
N GLY A 111 -32.29 5.67 -3.77
CA GLY A 111 -31.46 6.88 -3.68
C GLY A 111 -30.69 7.08 -2.38
N ASP A 112 -30.83 6.20 -1.38
CA ASP A 112 -30.06 6.23 -0.12
C ASP A 112 -28.62 5.72 -0.24
N LEU A 113 -28.03 5.87 -1.43
CA LEU A 113 -26.67 5.43 -1.72
C LEU A 113 -25.66 6.48 -1.26
N PRO A 114 -24.46 6.05 -0.83
CA PRO A 114 -23.43 7.00 -0.47
C PRO A 114 -23.02 7.87 -1.66
N HIS A 115 -22.75 9.14 -1.39
CA HIS A 115 -22.21 10.07 -2.38
C HIS A 115 -20.72 9.80 -2.62
N TYR A 116 -20.23 10.16 -3.81
CA TYR A 116 -18.79 10.14 -4.09
C TYR A 116 -18.05 11.12 -3.17
N ILE A 117 -16.94 10.66 -2.60
CA ILE A 117 -16.05 11.45 -1.75
C ILE A 117 -15.01 12.14 -2.63
N SER A 118 -15.39 13.25 -3.27
CA SER A 118 -14.51 13.97 -4.19
C SER A 118 -13.73 15.10 -3.49
N PRO A 119 -12.61 15.57 -4.07
CA PRO A 119 -11.89 16.74 -3.53
C PRO A 119 -12.74 18.02 -3.52
N ALA A 120 -13.74 18.11 -4.38
CA ALA A 120 -14.61 19.28 -4.54
C ALA A 120 -15.93 19.16 -3.77
N SER A 121 -16.22 18.02 -3.12
CA SER A 121 -17.46 17.85 -2.35
C SER A 121 -17.36 18.53 -0.99
N GLN A 122 -18.47 19.12 -0.51
CA GLN A 122 -18.59 19.58 0.87
C GLN A 122 -18.44 18.43 1.88
N HIS A 123 -18.72 17.19 1.45
CA HIS A 123 -18.62 15.97 2.25
C HIS A 123 -17.35 15.19 1.88
N ARG A 124 -16.36 15.22 2.78
CA ARG A 124 -15.07 14.51 2.62
C ARG A 124 -15.01 13.15 3.32
N ALA A 125 -16.11 12.76 3.95
CA ALA A 125 -16.24 11.49 4.64
C ALA A 125 -17.65 10.94 4.49
N VAL A 126 -17.77 9.62 4.50
CA VAL A 126 -19.02 8.86 4.53
C VAL A 126 -18.87 7.80 5.61
N ALA A 127 -19.84 7.75 6.53
CA ALA A 127 -19.97 6.67 7.49
C ALA A 127 -21.05 5.69 7.00
N LEU A 128 -20.71 4.41 6.94
CA LEU A 128 -21.62 3.33 6.61
C LEU A 128 -21.63 2.33 7.77
N THR A 129 -22.78 1.74 8.03
CA THR A 129 -22.86 0.56 8.89
C THR A 129 -22.28 -0.65 8.15
N ALA A 130 -21.77 -1.64 8.89
CA ALA A 130 -21.31 -2.89 8.31
C ALA A 130 -22.40 -3.61 7.50
N HIS A 131 -23.68 -3.49 7.90
CA HIS A 131 -24.81 -4.01 7.12
C HIS A 131 -24.97 -3.30 5.78
N GLN A 132 -24.85 -1.96 5.73
CA GLN A 132 -24.83 -1.23 4.46
C GLN A 132 -23.65 -1.65 3.57
N VAL A 133 -22.46 -1.85 4.15
CA VAL A 133 -21.30 -2.36 3.41
C VAL A 133 -21.54 -3.78 2.88
N PHE A 134 -22.18 -4.66 3.67
CA PHE A 134 -22.60 -6.00 3.23
C PHE A 134 -23.59 -5.96 2.07
N LEU A 135 -24.57 -5.05 2.09
CA LEU A 135 -25.51 -4.86 0.99
C LEU A 135 -24.80 -4.38 -0.29
N LEU A 136 -23.90 -3.40 -0.18
CA LEU A 136 -23.13 -2.89 -1.31
C LEU A 136 -22.25 -3.98 -1.94
N LEU A 137 -21.54 -4.77 -1.12
CA LEU A 137 -20.71 -5.86 -1.62
C LEU A 137 -21.52 -7.04 -2.15
N SER A 138 -22.71 -7.30 -1.60
CA SER A 138 -23.62 -8.31 -2.17
C SER A 138 -24.10 -7.89 -3.56
N ALA A 139 -24.48 -6.62 -3.74
CA ALA A 139 -24.84 -6.09 -5.06
C ALA A 139 -23.66 -6.17 -6.05
N ALA A 140 -22.44 -5.93 -5.57
CA ALA A 140 -21.22 -6.05 -6.38
C ALA A 140 -20.93 -7.50 -6.79
N PHE A 141 -21.15 -8.46 -5.90
CA PHE A 141 -21.00 -9.89 -6.17
C PHE A 141 -21.95 -10.34 -7.30
N PHE A 142 -23.20 -9.86 -7.28
CA PHE A 142 -24.18 -10.11 -8.35
C PHE A 142 -23.96 -9.27 -9.61
N GLY A 143 -22.92 -8.42 -9.67
CA GLY A 143 -22.59 -7.63 -10.85
C GLY A 143 -23.58 -6.49 -11.14
N MET A 144 -24.26 -5.97 -10.11
CA MET A 144 -25.37 -5.04 -10.29
C MET A 144 -24.95 -3.63 -10.69
N TYR A 145 -23.72 -3.20 -10.40
CA TYR A 145 -23.31 -1.81 -10.67
C TYR A 145 -23.06 -1.56 -12.16
N GLY A 146 -23.47 -0.40 -12.65
CA GLY A 146 -23.04 0.12 -13.96
C GLY A 146 -21.58 0.59 -13.93
N PRO A 147 -21.03 1.02 -15.08
CA PRO A 147 -19.70 1.61 -15.13
C PRO A 147 -19.65 2.88 -14.26
N THR A 148 -18.62 3.00 -13.44
CA THR A 148 -18.32 4.26 -12.75
C THR A 148 -17.50 5.17 -13.67
N PRO A 149 -17.49 6.50 -13.44
CA PRO A 149 -16.58 7.41 -14.16
C PRO A 149 -15.09 7.06 -13.99
N PHE A 150 -14.75 6.28 -12.95
CA PHE A 150 -13.39 5.90 -12.63
C PHE A 150 -12.96 4.64 -13.39
N ASP A 151 -13.90 3.82 -13.84
CA ASP A 151 -13.63 2.60 -14.58
C ASP A 151 -12.91 2.89 -15.91
N THR A 152 -13.15 4.07 -16.50
CA THR A 152 -12.50 4.53 -17.74
C THR A 152 -11.21 5.32 -17.51
N CYS A 153 -10.98 5.81 -16.28
CA CYS A 153 -9.80 6.57 -15.90
C CYS A 153 -8.52 5.73 -15.77
N SER A 154 -8.66 4.40 -15.91
CA SER A 154 -7.57 3.45 -15.81
C SER A 154 -7.53 2.53 -17.02
N ARG A 155 -7.03 3.04 -18.15
CA ARG A 155 -6.64 2.16 -19.28
C ARG A 155 -5.62 1.09 -18.85
N ASP A 156 -4.94 1.32 -17.73
CA ASP A 156 -3.86 0.47 -17.20
C ASP A 156 -4.27 -0.43 -16.02
N ILE A 157 -5.50 -0.33 -15.49
CA ILE A 157 -5.95 -1.15 -14.34
C ILE A 157 -7.14 -2.00 -14.78
N SER A 158 -6.86 -3.23 -15.15
CA SER A 158 -7.88 -4.25 -15.34
C SER A 158 -8.68 -4.45 -14.04
N GLY A 159 -10.00 -4.41 -14.14
CA GLY A 159 -10.90 -4.73 -13.04
C GLY A 159 -11.18 -3.60 -12.06
N ALA A 160 -11.00 -2.32 -12.44
CA ALA A 160 -11.31 -1.11 -11.64
C ALA A 160 -12.71 -1.11 -10.99
N SER A 161 -13.67 -1.79 -11.63
CA SER A 161 -15.03 -1.98 -11.11
C SER A 161 -15.05 -2.64 -9.72
N ILE A 162 -16.09 -2.34 -8.93
CA ILE A 162 -16.40 -3.10 -7.72
C ILE A 162 -17.05 -4.46 -8.05
N ASN A 163 -17.62 -4.63 -9.24
CA ASN A 163 -18.29 -5.88 -9.63
C ASN A 163 -17.29 -7.04 -9.72
N PHE A 164 -17.73 -8.24 -9.36
CA PHE A 164 -16.85 -9.42 -9.26
C PHE A 164 -16.61 -10.14 -10.60
N GLY A 165 -17.24 -9.69 -11.69
CA GLY A 165 -17.06 -10.24 -13.05
C GLY A 165 -15.60 -10.47 -13.46
N PRO A 166 -14.70 -9.47 -13.34
CA PRO A 166 -13.29 -9.63 -13.68
C PRO A 166 -12.55 -10.69 -12.85
N LEU A 167 -13.01 -10.98 -11.62
CA LEU A 167 -12.42 -12.02 -10.77
C LEU A 167 -12.78 -13.39 -11.32
N PHE A 168 -14.04 -13.56 -11.72
CA PHE A 168 -14.54 -14.79 -12.33
C PHE A 168 -13.90 -15.07 -13.69
N ASP A 169 -13.54 -14.03 -14.46
CA ASP A 169 -12.83 -14.19 -15.73
C ASP A 169 -11.31 -14.44 -15.54
N SER A 170 -10.78 -14.18 -14.34
CA SER A 170 -9.35 -14.35 -14.00
C SER A 170 -8.99 -15.76 -13.52
N VAL A 171 -9.77 -16.78 -13.87
CA VAL A 171 -9.63 -18.15 -13.36
C VAL A 171 -8.29 -18.83 -13.63
N HIS A 172 -7.60 -18.40 -14.67
CA HIS A 172 -6.26 -18.88 -15.02
C HIS A 172 -5.15 -18.33 -14.10
N LYS A 173 -5.49 -17.41 -13.18
CA LYS A 173 -4.56 -16.87 -12.18
C LYS A 173 -4.63 -17.73 -10.91
N SER A 174 -3.48 -18.16 -10.41
CA SER A 174 -3.38 -19.03 -9.23
C SER A 174 -4.01 -18.45 -7.96
N THR A 175 -4.11 -17.13 -7.85
CA THR A 175 -4.57 -16.43 -6.65
C THR A 175 -6.05 -16.06 -6.67
N ALA A 176 -6.74 -16.23 -7.80
CA ALA A 176 -8.14 -15.81 -7.94
C ALA A 176 -9.06 -16.62 -7.00
N ALA A 177 -8.85 -17.94 -6.89
CA ALA A 177 -9.62 -18.79 -5.97
C ALA A 177 -9.36 -18.44 -4.50
N ALA A 178 -8.10 -18.15 -4.14
CA ALA A 178 -7.74 -17.72 -2.79
C ALA A 178 -8.42 -16.39 -2.40
N LYS A 179 -8.48 -15.42 -3.32
CA LYS A 179 -9.20 -14.15 -3.08
C LYS A 179 -10.71 -14.38 -2.95
N LEU A 180 -11.30 -15.18 -3.84
CA LEU A 180 -12.71 -15.55 -3.75
C LEU A 180 -13.02 -16.23 -2.40
N HIS A 181 -12.14 -17.10 -1.93
CA HIS A 181 -12.27 -17.73 -0.62
C HIS A 181 -12.33 -16.69 0.51
N CYS A 182 -11.43 -15.69 0.54
CA CYS A 182 -11.51 -14.62 1.54
C CYS A 182 -12.84 -13.85 1.49
N PHE A 183 -13.33 -13.52 0.29
CA PHE A 183 -14.61 -12.81 0.12
C PHE A 183 -15.80 -13.65 0.60
N ILE A 184 -15.80 -14.95 0.31
CA ILE A 184 -16.83 -15.87 0.79
C ILE A 184 -16.85 -15.91 2.32
N LEU A 185 -15.69 -15.97 2.98
CA LEU A 185 -15.62 -15.95 4.45
C LEU A 185 -16.19 -14.67 5.05
N TYR A 186 -16.00 -13.53 4.40
CA TYR A 186 -16.67 -12.28 4.79
C TYR A 186 -18.19 -12.37 4.65
N PHE A 187 -18.70 -12.83 3.50
CA PHE A 187 -20.14 -12.95 3.29
C PHE A 187 -20.77 -13.93 4.28
N ILE A 188 -20.11 -15.06 4.58
CA ILE A 188 -20.55 -16.03 5.60
C ILE A 188 -20.65 -15.34 6.95
N ALA A 189 -19.61 -14.61 7.38
CA ALA A 189 -19.60 -13.93 8.67
C ALA A 189 -20.70 -12.88 8.80
N MET A 190 -20.96 -12.11 7.73
CA MET A 190 -22.00 -11.08 7.73
C MET A 190 -23.42 -11.66 7.62
N ALA A 191 -23.63 -12.70 6.81
CA ALA A 191 -24.92 -13.39 6.73
C ALA A 191 -25.29 -14.02 8.07
N ALA A 192 -24.33 -14.65 8.75
CA ALA A 192 -24.54 -15.21 10.09
C ALA A 192 -24.87 -14.12 11.13
N ALA A 193 -24.33 -12.91 10.98
CA ALA A 193 -24.68 -11.76 11.81
C ALA A 193 -26.13 -11.29 11.57
N VAL A 194 -26.58 -11.26 10.30
CA VAL A 194 -27.96 -10.94 9.94
C VAL A 194 -28.93 -11.93 10.57
N GLU A 195 -28.68 -13.23 10.46
CA GLU A 195 -29.57 -14.26 11.02
C GLU A 195 -29.68 -14.20 12.53
N ARG A 196 -28.56 -13.96 13.22
CA ARG A 196 -28.54 -13.80 14.67
C ARG A 196 -29.07 -12.45 15.13
N SER A 197 -29.40 -11.54 14.21
CA SER A 197 -29.71 -10.14 14.53
C SER A 197 -28.63 -9.50 15.40
N ASP A 198 -27.37 -9.74 15.08
CA ASP A 198 -26.21 -9.22 15.82
C ASP A 198 -26.02 -7.72 15.53
N GLU A 199 -26.78 -6.90 16.24
CA GLU A 199 -26.77 -5.44 16.09
C GLU A 199 -25.38 -4.82 16.34
N ARG A 200 -24.55 -5.46 17.18
CA ARG A 200 -23.19 -4.97 17.44
C ARG A 200 -22.33 -5.10 16.19
N GLN A 201 -22.43 -6.22 15.47
CA GLN A 201 -21.71 -6.41 14.22
C GLN A 201 -22.32 -5.59 13.09
N LEU A 202 -23.66 -5.59 12.96
CA LEU A 202 -24.38 -4.98 11.85
C LEU A 202 -24.33 -3.44 11.88
N ARG A 203 -24.45 -2.80 13.05
CA ARG A 203 -24.40 -1.33 13.21
C ARG A 203 -23.01 -0.75 13.42
N ARG A 204 -21.95 -1.58 13.39
CA ARG A 204 -20.58 -1.07 13.47
C ARG A 204 -20.35 -0.06 12.34
N ASN A 205 -19.85 1.12 12.71
CA ASN A 205 -19.54 2.17 11.76
C ASN A 205 -18.20 1.89 11.06
N ILE A 206 -18.20 2.07 9.74
CA ILE A 206 -17.05 2.04 8.86
C ILE A 206 -17.01 3.40 8.17
N ILE A 207 -15.95 4.16 8.42
CA ILE A 207 -15.82 5.53 7.96
C ILE A 207 -14.79 5.56 6.83
N PHE A 208 -15.23 6.00 5.66
CA PHE A 208 -14.39 6.28 4.50
C PHE A 208 -14.17 7.78 4.45
N LYS A 209 -12.93 8.25 4.43
CA LYS A 209 -12.59 9.67 4.44
C LYS A 209 -11.46 9.96 3.47
N ARG A 210 -11.64 10.98 2.62
CA ARG A 210 -10.58 11.48 1.74
C ARG A 210 -9.83 12.59 2.46
N LEU A 211 -8.57 12.32 2.76
CA LEU A 211 -7.66 13.24 3.41
C LEU A 211 -7.15 14.26 2.39
N ASP A 212 -7.23 15.54 2.73
CA ASP A 212 -6.53 16.57 1.97
C ASP A 212 -5.29 16.95 2.71
N GLY A 213 -4.17 16.94 1.98
CA GLY A 213 -2.89 17.38 2.50
C GLY A 213 -2.86 18.84 2.92
N GLY A 214 -3.93 19.61 2.68
CA GLY A 214 -3.94 21.05 2.84
C GLY A 214 -3.08 21.70 1.76
N ARG A 215 -2.54 22.90 2.04
CA ARG A 215 -1.54 23.51 1.15
C ARG A 215 -0.28 22.65 1.17
N HIS A 216 0.03 21.99 0.06
CA HIS A 216 1.27 21.23 -0.09
C HIS A 216 2.47 22.11 0.16
N ALA A 217 3.40 21.60 0.97
CA ALA A 217 4.65 22.26 1.19
C ALA A 217 5.47 22.27 -0.11
N THR A 218 6.09 23.40 -0.43
CA THR A 218 7.09 23.52 -1.49
C THR A 218 8.41 22.88 -1.06
N ALA A 219 9.31 22.66 -2.02
CA ALA A 219 10.67 22.18 -1.72
C ALA A 219 11.39 23.10 -0.72
N ASP A 220 11.22 24.42 -0.84
CA ASP A 220 11.80 25.39 0.08
C ASP A 220 11.21 25.27 1.49
N GLN A 221 9.90 25.05 1.60
CA GLN A 221 9.25 24.86 2.90
C GLN A 221 9.73 23.57 3.59
N TRP A 222 9.91 22.48 2.86
CA TRP A 222 10.54 21.27 3.39
C TRP A 222 11.97 21.54 3.84
N ALA A 223 12.78 22.21 3.02
CA ALA A 223 14.17 22.54 3.33
C ALA A 223 14.35 23.45 4.56
N GLN A 224 13.35 24.30 4.84
CA GLN A 224 13.33 25.23 5.98
C GLN A 224 12.71 24.62 7.25
N SER A 225 12.18 23.40 7.20
CA SER A 225 11.55 22.79 8.36
C SER A 225 12.54 22.59 9.52
N THR A 226 12.15 23.07 10.69
CA THR A 226 12.87 22.87 11.97
C THR A 226 12.27 21.74 12.80
N ALA A 227 11.29 21.01 12.26
CA ALA A 227 10.69 19.88 12.95
C ALA A 227 11.75 18.83 13.28
N ARG A 228 11.72 18.31 14.51
CA ARG A 228 12.62 17.24 14.93
C ARG A 228 12.22 15.93 14.27
N LEU A 229 13.21 15.15 13.85
CA LEU A 229 12.98 13.78 13.42
C LEU A 229 12.63 12.92 14.63
N LEU A 230 11.48 12.24 14.57
CA LEU A 230 10.97 11.42 15.67
C LEU A 230 11.65 10.04 15.68
N PRO A 231 11.66 9.32 16.81
CA PRO A 231 12.16 7.95 16.84
C PRO A 231 11.42 7.03 15.86
N VAL A 232 12.18 6.16 15.18
CA VAL A 232 11.65 5.11 14.29
C VAL A 232 11.78 3.76 14.97
N ARG A 233 10.70 2.98 14.99
CA ARG A 233 10.74 1.58 15.40
C ARG A 233 10.76 0.69 14.17
N VAL A 234 11.83 -0.07 13.97
CA VAL A 234 11.90 -1.11 12.93
C VAL A 234 11.36 -2.41 13.53
N MET A 235 10.36 -2.98 12.88
CA MET A 235 9.65 -4.20 13.32
C MET A 235 10.37 -5.46 12.85
N GLY A 236 10.04 -6.61 13.43
CA GLY A 236 10.62 -7.89 13.05
C GLY A 236 10.16 -8.35 11.67
N CYS A 237 10.96 -9.23 11.05
CA CYS A 237 10.66 -9.74 9.70
C CYS A 237 9.35 -10.52 9.60
N ALA A 238 8.95 -11.21 10.68
CA ALA A 238 7.67 -11.93 10.75
C ALA A 238 6.47 -11.00 11.04
N ASP A 239 6.71 -9.77 11.47
CA ASP A 239 5.64 -8.82 11.74
C ASP A 239 5.00 -8.35 10.43
N ARG A 240 3.71 -7.99 10.50
CA ARG A 240 2.94 -7.53 9.36
C ARG A 240 2.17 -6.26 9.70
N ILE A 241 1.97 -5.40 8.68
CA ILE A 241 1.30 -4.10 8.85
C ILE A 241 -0.14 -4.29 9.33
N GLU A 242 -0.86 -5.27 8.80
CA GLU A 242 -2.26 -5.57 9.16
C GLU A 242 -2.44 -6.04 10.60
N CYS A 243 -1.38 -6.54 11.26
CA CYS A 243 -1.40 -6.88 12.68
C CYS A 243 -1.19 -5.65 13.60
N SER A 244 -0.72 -4.53 13.07
CA SER A 244 -0.32 -3.35 13.84
C SER A 244 -1.48 -2.58 14.47
N PRO A 245 -1.45 -2.18 15.75
CA PRO A 245 -2.54 -1.37 16.35
C PRO A 245 -2.54 0.09 15.87
N GLY A 246 -1.56 0.48 15.03
CA GLY A 246 -1.44 1.83 14.51
C GLY A 246 -2.29 2.12 13.28
N LEU A 247 -1.94 3.23 12.60
CA LEU A 247 -2.47 3.62 11.31
C LEU A 247 -1.75 2.80 10.23
N GLN A 248 -2.46 1.84 9.64
CA GLN A 248 -1.89 0.81 8.79
C GLN A 248 -1.81 1.30 7.34
N ALA A 249 -0.61 1.39 6.79
CA ALA A 249 -0.41 1.80 5.40
C ALA A 249 -0.95 0.73 4.43
N ASP A 250 -1.75 1.18 3.48
CA ASP A 250 -2.08 0.48 2.25
C ASP A 250 -1.25 1.09 1.11
N PHE A 251 -0.38 0.27 0.50
CA PHE A 251 0.53 0.69 -0.57
C PHE A 251 -0.23 0.74 -1.89
N ALA A 252 -1.12 1.73 -1.95
CA ALA A 252 -2.22 1.74 -2.86
C ALA A 252 -1.81 2.00 -4.31
N ASN A 253 -2.68 1.60 -5.22
CA ASN A 253 -2.82 2.27 -6.49
C ASN A 253 -3.66 3.55 -6.30
N ARG A 254 -3.49 4.56 -7.18
CA ARG A 254 -4.38 5.73 -7.17
C ARG A 254 -5.87 5.34 -7.28
N VAL A 255 -6.19 4.25 -7.97
CA VAL A 255 -7.50 3.60 -7.93
C VAL A 255 -7.46 2.53 -6.84
N LEU A 256 -8.02 2.84 -5.68
CA LEU A 256 -7.90 2.03 -4.46
C LEU A 256 -8.33 0.58 -4.65
N GLY A 257 -7.60 -0.35 -4.04
CA GLY A 257 -7.76 -1.79 -4.21
C GLY A 257 -7.12 -2.34 -5.48
N GLY A 258 -6.53 -1.50 -6.34
CA GLY A 258 -5.74 -1.92 -7.50
C GLY A 258 -6.43 -3.00 -8.34
N GLY A 259 -5.73 -4.12 -8.52
CA GLY A 259 -6.21 -5.30 -9.26
C GLY A 259 -6.90 -6.36 -8.41
N VAL A 260 -7.46 -6.03 -7.23
CA VAL A 260 -7.95 -7.02 -6.26
C VAL A 260 -9.03 -7.94 -6.81
N LEU A 261 -9.95 -7.39 -7.62
CA LEU A 261 -10.98 -8.17 -8.31
C LEU A 261 -10.53 -8.68 -9.68
N ALA A 262 -9.23 -8.69 -9.97
CA ALA A 262 -8.66 -9.22 -11.21
C ALA A 262 -7.38 -10.03 -10.89
N SER A 263 -6.23 -9.64 -11.46
CA SER A 263 -4.96 -10.38 -11.33
C SER A 263 -4.05 -9.90 -10.20
N GLY A 264 -4.32 -8.74 -9.59
CA GLY A 264 -3.49 -8.18 -8.53
C GLY A 264 -3.49 -9.06 -7.28
N SER A 265 -2.34 -9.18 -6.63
CA SER A 265 -2.15 -10.05 -5.45
C SER A 265 -0.90 -9.66 -4.65
N VAL A 266 -0.59 -8.37 -4.57
CA VAL A 266 0.48 -7.84 -3.72
C VAL A 266 -0.14 -7.19 -2.48
N GLN A 267 0.59 -6.33 -1.76
CA GLN A 267 0.18 -5.82 -0.44
C GLN A 267 -1.24 -5.22 -0.41
N GLU A 268 -1.59 -4.32 -1.34
CA GLU A 268 -2.93 -3.70 -1.42
C GLU A 268 -4.02 -4.75 -1.65
N GLU A 269 -3.87 -5.59 -2.68
CA GLU A 269 -4.91 -6.56 -3.02
C GLU A 269 -5.08 -7.65 -1.96
N ILE A 270 -3.98 -8.09 -1.34
CA ILE A 270 -4.03 -9.02 -0.21
C ILE A 270 -4.80 -8.37 0.93
N ARG A 271 -4.53 -7.10 1.24
CA ARG A 271 -5.21 -6.40 2.33
C ARG A 271 -6.70 -6.27 2.07
N PHE A 272 -7.10 -5.90 0.86
CA PHE A 272 -8.51 -5.82 0.46
C PHE A 272 -9.17 -7.20 0.40
N ALA A 273 -8.43 -8.27 0.09
CA ALA A 273 -8.95 -9.64 0.14
C ALA A 273 -9.28 -10.07 1.57
N ILE A 274 -8.37 -9.87 2.53
CA ILE A 274 -8.59 -10.31 3.93
C ILE A 274 -9.50 -9.37 4.72
N SER A 275 -9.71 -8.13 4.27
CA SER A 275 -10.62 -7.14 4.86
C SER A 275 -11.59 -6.58 3.79
N PRO A 276 -12.57 -7.38 3.30
CA PRO A 276 -13.35 -7.05 2.09
C PRO A 276 -14.16 -5.77 2.16
N GLU A 277 -14.46 -5.27 3.36
CA GLU A 277 -15.13 -3.98 3.58
C GLU A 277 -14.39 -2.81 2.92
N LEU A 278 -13.07 -2.92 2.74
CA LEU A 278 -12.25 -1.93 2.02
C LEU A 278 -12.65 -1.80 0.54
N LEU A 279 -13.22 -2.84 -0.08
CA LEU A 279 -13.64 -2.82 -1.50
C LEU A 279 -14.65 -1.72 -1.81
N VAL A 280 -15.46 -1.29 -0.83
CA VAL A 280 -16.42 -0.20 -1.02
C VAL A 280 -15.73 1.12 -1.39
N ALA A 281 -14.45 1.29 -1.04
CA ALA A 281 -13.66 2.44 -1.48
C ALA A 281 -13.60 2.59 -3.00
N ARG A 282 -13.62 1.47 -3.76
CA ARG A 282 -13.67 1.46 -5.23
C ARG A 282 -14.93 2.11 -5.79
N LEU A 283 -16.01 2.07 -5.01
CA LEU A 283 -17.31 2.60 -5.41
C LEU A 283 -17.46 4.09 -5.09
N ILE A 284 -16.88 4.55 -3.97
CA ILE A 284 -17.17 5.88 -3.43
C ILE A 284 -15.99 6.83 -3.42
N ILE A 285 -14.75 6.36 -3.60
CA ILE A 285 -13.54 7.20 -3.59
C ILE A 285 -13.01 7.30 -5.03
N PRO A 286 -13.15 8.46 -5.70
CA PRO A 286 -12.50 8.73 -6.98
C PRO A 286 -10.98 8.52 -6.89
N PRO A 287 -10.27 8.29 -8.00
CA PRO A 287 -8.83 8.12 -8.00
C PRO A 287 -8.11 9.20 -7.20
N LEU A 288 -7.12 8.80 -6.41
CA LEU A 288 -6.27 9.72 -5.65
C LEU A 288 -5.54 10.68 -6.61
N ASN A 289 -5.42 11.93 -6.19
CA ASN A 289 -4.57 12.94 -6.82
C ASN A 289 -3.18 12.86 -6.20
N ASP A 290 -2.15 13.50 -6.77
CA ASP A 290 -0.79 13.49 -6.21
C ASP A 290 -0.68 14.02 -4.77
N THR A 291 -1.73 14.68 -4.31
CA THR A 291 -1.74 15.55 -3.15
C THR A 291 -2.67 15.10 -2.02
N ASP A 292 -3.51 14.10 -2.26
CA ASP A 292 -4.46 13.59 -1.26
C ASP A 292 -4.16 12.13 -0.88
N ALA A 293 -4.88 11.65 0.13
CA ALA A 293 -4.85 10.25 0.56
C ALA A 293 -6.27 9.85 0.96
N ALA A 294 -6.48 8.59 1.31
CA ALA A 294 -7.74 8.13 1.88
C ALA A 294 -7.51 7.34 3.14
N VAL A 295 -8.37 7.49 4.14
CA VAL A 295 -8.38 6.66 5.33
C VAL A 295 -9.72 5.97 5.46
N ILE A 296 -9.67 4.69 5.83
CA ILE A 296 -10.83 3.85 6.09
C ILE A 296 -10.67 3.29 7.49
N THR A 297 -11.61 3.64 8.38
CA THR A 297 -11.58 3.22 9.78
C THR A 297 -12.78 2.35 10.12
N GLY A 298 -12.60 1.48 11.11
CA GLY A 298 -13.68 0.62 11.60
C GLY A 298 -13.75 -0.73 10.91
N THR A 299 -12.97 -0.99 9.85
CA THR A 299 -12.98 -2.27 9.11
C THR A 299 -12.37 -3.41 9.91
N LYS A 300 -12.82 -4.64 9.67
CA LYS A 300 -12.29 -5.86 10.27
C LYS A 300 -11.56 -6.75 9.26
N GLN A 301 -10.71 -7.61 9.77
CA GLN A 301 -10.14 -8.73 9.02
C GLN A 301 -11.03 -9.96 9.17
N PHE A 302 -11.39 -10.60 8.06
CA PHE A 302 -12.29 -11.75 8.01
C PHE A 302 -11.60 -13.06 7.61
N ALA A 303 -10.37 -12.99 7.08
CA ALA A 303 -9.61 -14.16 6.68
C ALA A 303 -8.15 -14.09 7.14
N PHE A 304 -7.61 -15.23 7.57
CA PHE A 304 -6.16 -15.44 7.67
C PHE A 304 -5.61 -15.84 6.31
N TYR A 305 -4.33 -15.55 6.09
CA TYR A 305 -3.67 -15.84 4.83
C TYR A 305 -2.23 -16.28 5.03
N SER A 306 -1.66 -16.87 3.99
CA SER A 306 -0.25 -17.17 3.88
C SER A 306 0.25 -16.81 2.47
N GLY A 307 1.57 -16.76 2.30
CA GLY A 307 2.20 -16.42 1.03
C GLY A 307 2.02 -14.95 0.61
N TYR A 308 2.52 -14.63 -0.57
CA TYR A 308 2.51 -13.29 -1.14
C TYR A 308 2.64 -13.37 -2.67
N GLY A 309 2.01 -12.46 -3.41
CA GLY A 309 2.04 -12.55 -4.86
C GLY A 309 1.40 -13.86 -5.32
N ARG A 310 2.13 -14.63 -6.15
CA ARG A 310 1.65 -15.88 -6.75
C ARG A 310 1.39 -17.01 -5.75
N SER A 311 2.00 -16.96 -4.56
CA SER A 311 1.83 -17.96 -3.49
C SER A 311 0.74 -17.59 -2.48
N PHE A 312 0.03 -16.47 -2.68
CA PHE A 312 -1.05 -16.05 -1.81
C PHE A 312 -2.12 -17.14 -1.66
N CYS A 313 -2.45 -17.47 -0.42
CA CYS A 313 -3.45 -18.47 -0.07
C CYS A 313 -4.33 -17.96 1.08
N CYS A 314 -5.63 -18.24 0.99
CA CYS A 314 -6.56 -18.06 2.11
C CYS A 314 -6.46 -19.27 3.03
N VAL A 315 -6.12 -19.04 4.30
CA VAL A 315 -5.91 -20.10 5.31
C VAL A 315 -7.21 -20.45 6.04
N GLY A 316 -8.12 -19.49 6.19
CA GLY A 316 -9.40 -19.72 6.86
C GLY A 316 -9.97 -18.46 7.50
N ALA A 317 -11.10 -18.61 8.20
CA ALA A 317 -11.80 -17.49 8.83
C ALA A 317 -10.97 -16.85 9.96
N CYS A 318 -11.01 -15.53 10.03
CA CYS A 318 -10.47 -14.76 11.15
C CYS A 318 -11.62 -14.29 12.06
N GLY A 319 -11.64 -14.76 13.30
CA GLY A 319 -12.61 -14.35 14.32
C GLY A 319 -12.23 -13.08 15.08
N SER A 320 -11.30 -12.28 14.55
CA SER A 320 -10.83 -11.07 15.22
C SER A 320 -11.90 -9.98 15.19
N GLU A 321 -12.32 -9.54 16.37
CA GLU A 321 -13.24 -8.41 16.53
C GLU A 321 -12.54 -7.04 16.43
N ARG A 322 -11.22 -7.05 16.24
CA ARG A 322 -10.41 -5.83 16.20
C ARG A 322 -10.67 -5.04 14.94
N GLN A 323 -11.06 -3.78 15.14
CA GLN A 323 -11.20 -2.80 14.08
C GLN A 323 -9.83 -2.24 13.70
N SER A 324 -9.69 -1.85 12.44
CA SER A 324 -8.47 -1.28 11.88
C SER A 324 -8.68 0.15 11.38
N ALA A 325 -7.59 0.88 11.31
CA ALA A 325 -7.48 2.16 10.62
C ALA A 325 -6.47 1.98 9.48
N VAL A 326 -6.96 1.99 8.25
CA VAL A 326 -6.15 1.75 7.04
C VAL A 326 -6.04 3.06 6.27
N VAL A 327 -4.81 3.51 6.00
CA VAL A 327 -4.57 4.69 5.17
C VAL A 327 -3.95 4.29 3.84
N ALA A 328 -4.65 4.63 2.76
CA ALA A 328 -4.23 4.38 1.40
C ALA A 328 -3.49 5.60 0.82
N LEU A 329 -2.29 5.35 0.33
CA LEU A 329 -1.43 6.33 -0.33
C LEU A 329 -0.71 5.67 -1.52
N ASP A 330 -0.83 6.27 -2.70
CA ASP A 330 -0.24 5.74 -3.92
C ASP A 330 1.15 6.33 -4.18
N ALA A 331 2.13 5.47 -4.49
CA ALA A 331 3.48 5.88 -4.90
C ALA A 331 3.56 6.16 -6.41
N ILE A 332 4.57 6.93 -6.83
CA ILE A 332 4.89 7.06 -8.25
C ILE A 332 5.35 5.69 -8.78
N ASP A 333 4.85 5.32 -9.96
CA ASP A 333 5.31 4.15 -10.69
C ASP A 333 6.57 4.48 -11.51
N PHE A 334 7.72 3.96 -11.06
CA PHE A 334 9.02 4.15 -11.71
C PHE A 334 9.37 3.04 -12.71
N ARG A 335 8.48 2.07 -12.96
CA ARG A 335 8.71 1.05 -13.98
C ARG A 335 8.96 1.67 -15.36
N GLY A 336 9.99 1.18 -16.04
CA GLY A 336 10.36 1.68 -17.37
C GLY A 336 10.89 3.11 -17.40
N ARG A 337 11.09 3.75 -16.23
CA ARG A 337 11.72 5.07 -16.11
C ARG A 337 13.21 4.92 -15.78
N SER A 338 13.95 6.01 -15.95
CA SER A 338 15.33 6.07 -15.47
C SER A 338 15.36 5.90 -13.93
N PRO A 339 16.23 5.04 -13.37
CA PRO A 339 16.37 4.89 -11.92
C PRO A 339 16.66 6.18 -11.16
N TRP A 340 17.28 7.17 -11.82
CA TRP A 340 17.57 8.50 -11.28
C TRP A 340 16.32 9.35 -11.07
N THR A 341 15.22 9.10 -11.81
CA THR A 341 14.03 9.95 -11.77
C THR A 341 13.46 10.08 -10.36
N GLN A 342 13.49 9.03 -9.55
CA GLN A 342 12.98 9.04 -8.18
C GLN A 342 13.75 9.96 -7.22
N TYR A 343 15.01 10.29 -7.54
CA TYR A 343 15.85 11.21 -6.76
C TYR A 343 15.63 12.67 -7.16
N SER A 344 14.94 12.93 -8.26
CA SER A 344 14.63 14.30 -8.68
C SER A 344 13.83 15.04 -7.62
N VAL A 345 14.12 16.33 -7.42
CA VAL A 345 13.37 17.19 -6.49
C VAL A 345 11.85 17.11 -6.71
N ALA A 346 11.40 17.01 -7.97
CA ALA A 346 9.98 16.86 -8.29
C ALA A 346 9.38 15.56 -7.73
N SER A 347 10.07 14.42 -7.91
CA SER A 347 9.64 13.13 -7.35
C SER A 347 9.71 13.13 -5.83
N LEU A 348 10.80 13.63 -5.23
CA LEU A 348 10.92 13.77 -3.77
C LEU A 348 9.76 14.59 -3.18
N LEU A 349 9.43 15.71 -3.82
CA LEU A 349 8.38 16.61 -3.35
C LEU A 349 7.00 15.96 -3.41
N ARG A 350 6.68 15.30 -4.52
CA ARG A 350 5.42 14.58 -4.70
C ARG A 350 5.27 13.49 -3.64
N GLU A 351 6.28 12.64 -3.49
CA GLU A 351 6.22 11.49 -2.59
C GLU A 351 6.20 11.91 -1.11
N THR A 352 6.93 12.97 -0.75
CA THR A 352 6.92 13.50 0.62
C THR A 352 5.58 14.16 0.96
N ASN A 353 5.01 14.95 0.05
CA ASN A 353 3.69 15.55 0.25
C ASN A 353 2.59 14.48 0.32
N LYS A 354 2.64 13.45 -0.53
CA LYS A 354 1.72 12.30 -0.49
C LYS A 354 1.79 11.57 0.87
N ALA A 355 2.99 11.23 1.32
CA ALA A 355 3.19 10.58 2.61
C ALA A 355 2.70 11.48 3.76
N PHE A 356 2.94 12.79 3.69
CA PHE A 356 2.46 13.75 4.69
C PHE A 356 0.93 13.81 4.73
N SER A 357 0.25 13.86 3.58
CA SER A 357 -1.22 13.83 3.50
C SER A 357 -1.84 12.59 4.17
N ALA A 358 -1.13 11.46 4.16
CA ALA A 358 -1.60 10.23 4.78
C ALA A 358 -1.54 10.26 6.33
N VAL A 359 -0.67 11.08 6.92
CA VAL A 359 -0.39 11.08 8.37
C VAL A 359 -0.73 12.42 9.05
N SER A 360 -1.23 13.40 8.31
CA SER A 360 -1.51 14.75 8.83
C SER A 360 -2.86 14.87 9.55
N GLU A 361 -3.75 13.89 9.41
CA GLU A 361 -5.10 13.89 10.00
C GLU A 361 -5.04 13.90 11.54
N LEU A 362 -5.55 14.97 12.15
CA LEU A 362 -5.44 15.24 13.59
C LEU A 362 -6.02 14.12 14.46
N GLU A 363 -7.17 13.58 14.07
CA GLU A 363 -7.88 12.52 14.81
C GLU A 363 -7.09 11.21 14.87
N LEU A 364 -6.10 11.03 13.99
CA LEU A 364 -5.32 9.80 13.84
C LEU A 364 -3.89 9.93 14.34
N LYS A 365 -3.46 11.12 14.78
CA LYS A 365 -2.06 11.37 15.20
C LYS A 365 -1.61 10.57 16.42
N SER A 366 -2.56 10.08 17.22
CA SER A 366 -2.26 9.20 18.37
C SER A 366 -1.87 7.78 17.93
N LEU A 367 -2.18 7.38 16.70
CA LEU A 367 -1.82 6.09 16.16
C LEU A 367 -0.45 6.18 15.49
N PRO A 368 0.52 5.30 15.83
CA PRO A 368 1.78 5.24 15.09
C PRO A 368 1.52 4.84 13.63
N PHE A 369 2.23 5.45 12.70
CA PHE A 369 2.15 5.09 11.29
C PHE A 369 2.87 3.75 11.05
N ALA A 370 2.10 2.69 10.84
CA ALA A 370 2.58 1.36 10.55
C ALA A 370 2.74 1.18 9.04
N THR A 371 3.98 1.26 8.56
CA THR A 371 4.31 1.30 7.13
C THR A 371 5.52 0.42 6.80
N GLY A 372 6.04 0.47 5.58
CA GLY A 372 7.18 -0.32 5.14
C GLY A 372 7.71 0.13 3.78
N ASN A 373 8.01 -0.85 2.93
CA ASN A 373 8.60 -0.67 1.59
C ASN A 373 7.60 -0.11 0.55
N TRP A 374 6.94 1.01 0.88
CA TRP A 374 5.92 1.67 0.07
C TRP A 374 6.44 2.03 -1.32
N GLY A 375 5.83 1.47 -2.37
CA GLY A 375 6.22 1.69 -3.77
C GLY A 375 7.54 1.03 -4.19
N CYS A 376 8.13 0.15 -3.37
CA CYS A 376 9.47 -0.41 -3.62
C CYS A 376 9.47 -1.85 -4.19
N GLY A 377 8.28 -2.41 -4.41
CA GLY A 377 8.06 -3.69 -5.08
C GLY A 377 7.82 -3.47 -6.57
N VAL A 378 6.58 -3.70 -7.01
CA VAL A 378 6.18 -3.57 -8.42
C VAL A 378 6.53 -2.19 -9.01
N PHE A 379 6.38 -1.10 -8.24
CA PHE A 379 6.62 0.26 -8.72
C PHE A 379 8.11 0.66 -8.79
N GLY A 380 9.03 -0.18 -8.34
CA GLY A 380 10.47 -0.01 -8.58
C GLY A 380 11.15 1.12 -7.78
N GLY A 381 10.53 1.64 -6.72
CA GLY A 381 11.17 2.62 -5.84
C GLY A 381 12.32 2.04 -5.00
N ASP A 382 13.24 2.90 -4.59
CA ASP A 382 14.31 2.60 -3.64
C ASP A 382 13.76 2.60 -2.20
N PRO A 383 13.80 1.47 -1.48
CA PRO A 383 13.32 1.38 -0.10
C PRO A 383 14.09 2.27 0.87
N GLN A 384 15.38 2.55 0.65
CA GLN A 384 16.14 3.43 1.54
C GLN A 384 15.63 4.86 1.44
N LEU A 385 15.51 5.39 0.22
CA LEU A 385 14.94 6.71 -0.03
C LEU A 385 13.50 6.82 0.48
N LYS A 386 12.66 5.83 0.16
CA LYS A 386 11.25 5.79 0.57
C LYS A 386 11.07 5.72 2.08
N ALA A 387 11.95 5.04 2.81
CA ALA A 387 11.90 5.02 4.27
C ALA A 387 12.16 6.41 4.86
N LEU A 388 13.15 7.15 4.35
CA LEU A 388 13.46 8.50 4.83
C LEU A 388 12.38 9.52 4.45
N ILE A 389 11.77 9.40 3.27
CA ILE A 389 10.62 10.21 2.85
C ILE A 389 9.45 10.05 3.84
N GLN A 390 9.08 8.81 4.15
CA GLN A 390 8.01 8.52 5.10
C GLN A 390 8.36 8.98 6.53
N TRP A 391 9.64 8.87 6.90
CA TRP A 391 10.12 9.35 8.19
C TRP A 391 10.04 10.88 8.34
N MET A 392 10.41 11.63 7.29
CA MET A 392 10.26 13.08 7.26
C MET A 392 8.79 13.49 7.38
N ALA A 393 7.92 12.88 6.58
CA ALA A 393 6.49 13.17 6.58
C ALA A 393 5.84 12.89 7.94
N SER A 394 6.10 11.71 8.54
CA SER A 394 5.58 11.33 9.85
C SER A 394 6.11 12.25 10.97
N SER A 395 7.41 12.55 10.97
CA SER A 395 8.01 13.49 11.94
C SER A 395 7.44 14.89 11.82
N GLN A 396 7.26 15.39 10.59
CA GLN A 396 6.64 16.69 10.32
C GLN A 396 5.19 16.75 10.82
N ALA A 397 4.44 15.64 10.74
CA ALA A 397 3.08 15.55 11.23
C ALA A 397 2.97 15.33 12.75
N GLY A 398 4.08 14.99 13.41
CA GLY A 398 4.10 14.64 14.84
C GLY A 398 3.68 13.19 15.12
N VAL A 399 3.85 12.29 14.16
CA VAL A 399 3.42 10.88 14.22
C VAL A 399 4.64 9.95 14.26
N LEU A 400 4.65 8.99 15.18
CA LEU A 400 5.71 7.98 15.25
C LEU A 400 5.64 7.01 14.07
N MET A 401 6.79 6.58 13.55
CA MET A 401 6.84 5.60 12.46
C MET A 401 7.23 4.21 12.97
N HIS A 402 6.40 3.21 12.69
CA HIS A 402 6.69 1.79 12.85
C HIS A 402 6.93 1.19 11.45
N TYR A 403 8.16 0.80 11.16
CA TYR A 403 8.59 0.34 9.84
C TYR A 403 8.68 -1.19 9.78
N TYR A 404 7.92 -1.81 8.88
CA TYR A 404 7.83 -3.25 8.65
C TYR A 404 8.67 -3.59 7.41
N PRO A 405 9.86 -4.21 7.57
CA PRO A 405 10.84 -4.37 6.49
C PRO A 405 10.52 -5.49 5.50
N PHE A 406 9.62 -6.43 5.86
CA PHE A 406 9.23 -7.59 5.04
C PHE A 406 10.45 -8.36 4.48
N ASP A 407 11.38 -8.75 5.35
CA ASP A 407 12.64 -9.46 5.03
C ASP A 407 13.55 -8.80 3.97
N ASP A 408 13.30 -7.53 3.63
CA ASP A 408 14.07 -6.83 2.61
C ASP A 408 15.44 -6.40 3.15
N LYS A 409 16.49 -7.12 2.74
CA LYS A 409 17.87 -6.83 3.16
C LYS A 409 18.35 -5.42 2.81
N ARG A 410 17.73 -4.77 1.82
CA ARG A 410 18.07 -3.39 1.42
C ARG A 410 17.81 -2.37 2.53
N ILE A 411 16.95 -2.70 3.51
CA ILE A 411 16.56 -1.81 4.61
C ILE A 411 17.24 -2.13 5.96
N ASN A 412 18.11 -3.16 6.05
CA ASN A 412 18.74 -3.58 7.31
C ASN A 412 19.45 -2.44 8.08
N GLY A 413 20.00 -1.44 7.37
CA GLY A 413 20.67 -0.29 7.99
C GLY A 413 19.76 0.81 8.55
N LEU A 414 18.43 0.72 8.38
CA LEU A 414 17.51 1.83 8.69
C LEU A 414 17.59 2.27 10.15
N ALA A 415 17.56 1.32 11.10
CA ALA A 415 17.59 1.64 12.52
C ALA A 415 18.88 2.37 12.91
N VAL A 416 20.02 1.94 12.34
CA VAL A 416 21.33 2.57 12.57
C VAL A 416 21.36 3.98 11.99
N VAL A 417 20.96 4.14 10.73
CA VAL A 417 20.94 5.44 10.05
C VAL A 417 20.04 6.43 10.77
N CYS A 418 18.84 6.02 11.19
CA CYS A 418 17.94 6.87 11.96
C CYS A 418 18.57 7.33 13.28
N ARG A 419 19.24 6.44 14.03
CA ARG A 419 19.93 6.81 15.28
C ARG A 419 21.05 7.81 15.03
N LEU A 420 21.87 7.61 13.99
CA LEU A 420 22.97 8.51 13.66
C LEU A 420 22.47 9.92 13.28
N ILE A 421 21.41 10.00 12.46
CA ILE A 421 20.79 11.27 12.08
C ILE A 421 20.22 12.01 13.31
N VAL A 422 19.51 11.29 14.18
CA VAL A 422 18.95 11.86 15.42
C VAL A 422 20.06 12.34 16.36
N ALA A 423 21.14 11.56 16.52
CA ALA A 423 22.31 11.93 17.32
C ALA A 423 23.02 13.17 16.77
N ALA A 424 23.06 13.32 15.44
CA ALA A 424 23.60 14.50 14.76
C ALA A 424 22.69 15.75 14.86
N GLY A 425 21.51 15.63 15.47
CA GLY A 425 20.60 16.75 15.68
C GLY A 425 19.90 17.27 14.42
N TRP A 426 19.84 16.47 13.36
CA TRP A 426 19.20 16.87 12.09
C TRP A 426 17.70 17.12 12.27
N SER A 427 17.22 18.21 11.68
CA SER A 427 15.79 18.45 11.47
C SER A 427 15.28 17.69 10.23
N VAL A 428 13.95 17.68 10.06
CA VAL A 428 13.31 17.30 8.80
C VAL A 428 13.90 18.06 7.60
N GLY A 429 14.15 19.37 7.76
CA GLY A 429 14.74 20.19 6.71
C GLY A 429 16.21 19.87 6.41
N ASP A 430 17.00 19.45 7.41
CA ASP A 430 18.37 18.97 7.19
C ASP A 430 18.37 17.69 6.35
N LEU A 431 17.51 16.73 6.71
CA LEU A 431 17.38 15.48 5.97
C LEU A 431 16.88 15.71 4.54
N TRP A 432 15.87 16.57 4.35
CA TRP A 432 15.39 16.98 3.03
C TRP A 432 16.52 17.55 2.17
N ARG A 433 17.26 18.53 2.70
CA ARG A 433 18.39 19.15 2.01
C ARG A 433 19.46 18.13 1.64
N PHE A 434 19.70 17.13 2.47
CA PHE A 434 20.66 16.07 2.15
C PHE A 434 20.20 15.24 0.96
N ILE A 435 18.97 14.70 1.02
CA ILE A 435 18.49 13.79 -0.02
C ILE A 435 18.15 14.50 -1.34
N SER A 436 17.99 15.82 -1.35
CA SER A 436 17.64 16.62 -2.54
C SER A 436 18.84 17.24 -3.26
N ARG A 437 20.08 17.07 -2.77
CA ARG A 437 21.27 17.79 -3.28
C ARG A 437 22.20 16.96 -4.15
N ASP A 438 22.19 15.64 -4.02
CA ASP A 438 23.22 14.76 -4.59
C ASP A 438 22.62 13.49 -5.18
N GLU A 439 21.72 13.67 -6.16
CA GLU A 439 20.95 12.60 -6.80
C GLU A 439 21.85 11.48 -7.34
N ASP A 440 22.99 11.84 -7.94
CA ASP A 440 23.93 10.90 -8.55
C ASP A 440 24.61 9.99 -7.52
N ASN A 441 25.12 10.54 -6.42
CA ASN A 441 25.80 9.72 -5.42
C ASN A 441 24.79 8.88 -4.61
N LEU A 442 23.62 9.43 -4.31
CA LEU A 442 22.56 8.70 -3.62
C LEU A 442 22.12 7.48 -4.42
N HIS A 443 21.91 7.64 -5.72
CA HIS A 443 21.59 6.51 -6.60
C HIS A 443 22.74 5.52 -6.72
N ARG A 444 23.98 6.00 -6.95
CA ARG A 444 25.14 5.14 -7.23
C ARG A 444 25.60 4.33 -6.02
N TYR A 445 25.60 4.91 -4.83
CA TYR A 445 26.20 4.30 -3.64
C TYR A 445 25.17 3.85 -2.60
N GLY A 446 23.90 4.24 -2.75
CA GLY A 446 22.84 3.98 -1.80
C GLY A 446 22.75 5.07 -0.73
N VAL A 447 21.51 5.47 -0.44
CA VAL A 447 21.19 6.60 0.45
C VAL A 447 21.80 6.43 1.84
N PHE A 448 21.71 5.24 2.42
CA PHE A 448 22.25 4.97 3.76
C PHE A 448 23.77 5.11 3.83
N LYS A 449 24.48 4.62 2.81
CA LYS A 449 25.94 4.72 2.74
C LYS A 449 26.38 6.18 2.62
N CYS A 450 25.70 6.96 1.78
CA CYS A 450 25.96 8.40 1.64
C CYS A 450 25.76 9.15 2.96
N ILE A 451 24.68 8.86 3.69
CA ILE A 451 24.42 9.50 5.00
C ILE A 451 25.50 9.15 6.02
N MET A 452 25.82 7.86 6.16
CA MET A 452 26.84 7.42 7.12
C MET A 452 28.20 8.05 6.82
N TYR A 453 28.59 8.10 5.54
CA TYR A 453 29.82 8.77 5.11
C TYR A 453 29.81 10.26 5.45
N HIS A 454 28.72 10.97 5.14
CA HIS A 454 28.59 12.39 5.43
C HIS A 454 28.69 12.71 6.93
N LEU A 455 27.98 11.95 7.76
CA LEU A 455 27.99 12.15 9.21
C LEU A 455 29.37 11.84 9.82
N GLN A 456 30.05 10.78 9.38
CA GLN A 456 31.40 10.45 9.85
C GLN A 456 32.40 11.57 9.56
N HIS A 457 32.41 12.11 8.34
CA HIS A 457 33.36 13.17 7.97
C HIS A 457 33.04 14.53 8.58
N HIS A 458 31.76 14.86 8.80
CA HIS A 458 31.37 16.08 9.48
C HIS A 458 31.72 16.06 10.98
N MET A 459 31.70 14.89 11.63
CA MET A 459 32.15 14.73 13.01
C MET A 459 33.67 14.81 13.14
N GLN A 460 34.40 14.30 12.15
CA GLN A 460 35.86 14.43 12.08
C GLN A 460 36.29 15.90 11.87
N SER A 461 35.59 16.68 11.05
CA SER A 461 35.91 18.10 10.87
C SER A 461 35.63 18.94 12.12
N LEU A 462 34.57 18.62 12.87
CA LEU A 462 34.26 19.27 14.15
C LEU A 462 35.29 18.92 15.24
N SER A 463 35.75 17.67 15.31
CA SER A 463 36.79 17.27 16.27
C SER A 463 38.18 17.84 15.95
N HIS A 464 38.51 18.06 14.68
CA HIS A 464 39.75 18.75 14.27
C HIS A 464 39.64 20.29 14.35
N GLY A 465 38.42 20.85 14.33
CA GLY A 465 38.16 22.30 14.42
C GLY A 465 38.20 22.90 15.83
N VAL A 466 38.26 22.07 16.89
CA VAL A 466 38.38 22.52 18.29
C VAL A 466 39.84 22.82 18.69
N GLY A 467 40.78 22.72 17.74
CA GLY A 467 42.21 22.81 17.98
C GLY A 467 42.95 24.05 17.47
N VAL A 468 42.32 25.16 17.07
CA VAL A 468 43.06 26.42 16.78
C VAL A 468 42.18 27.63 17.07
N HIS A 469 42.45 28.33 18.19
CA HIS A 469 42.10 29.74 18.30
C HIS A 469 43.03 30.54 17.38
N ASP A 470 42.52 31.07 16.28
CA ASP A 470 43.07 32.31 15.73
C ASP A 470 41.94 33.28 15.34
N ARG A 471 42.09 34.51 15.82
CA ARG A 471 41.16 35.61 15.60
C ARG A 471 41.46 36.20 14.22
N ARG A 472 40.52 36.13 13.28
CA ARG A 472 40.27 37.19 12.29
C ARG A 472 38.97 36.95 11.52
N ARG A 473 38.10 37.98 11.51
CA ARG A 473 36.99 38.15 10.55
C ARG A 473 37.55 38.21 9.13
N VAL A 474 36.96 37.47 8.18
CA VAL A 474 36.50 37.95 6.86
C VAL A 474 35.42 36.98 6.38
N GLY A 475 34.30 37.48 5.83
CA GLY A 475 33.27 36.65 5.20
C GLY A 475 33.58 36.37 3.73
N ALA A 476 33.16 35.22 3.23
CA ALA A 476 32.75 34.98 1.84
C ALA A 476 32.29 33.52 1.69
N ALA A 477 31.34 33.33 0.77
CA ALA A 477 30.78 32.06 0.34
C ALA A 477 31.85 31.04 -0.10
N SER A 478 31.61 29.74 0.13
CA SER A 478 32.39 28.69 -0.50
C SER A 478 31.51 27.59 -1.08
N HIS A 479 31.63 27.44 -2.41
CA HIS A 479 31.31 26.23 -3.16
C HIS A 479 31.94 25.00 -2.51
N TYR A 480 31.20 23.89 -2.45
CA TYR A 480 31.71 22.59 -2.03
C TYR A 480 31.90 21.70 -3.27
N GLY A 481 33.14 21.25 -3.47
CA GLY A 481 33.56 20.42 -4.60
C GLY A 481 33.18 18.95 -4.46
N ALA A 482 33.18 18.25 -5.60
CA ALA A 482 32.83 16.84 -5.74
C ALA A 482 33.72 15.88 -4.93
N LEU A 483 33.16 14.73 -4.53
CA LEU A 483 33.84 13.66 -3.80
C LEU A 483 35.02 13.05 -4.61
N PRO A 484 36.18 12.76 -3.98
CA PRO A 484 37.31 12.15 -4.68
C PRO A 484 37.11 10.64 -4.91
N SER A 485 37.60 10.17 -6.05
CA SER A 485 37.63 8.77 -6.48
C SER A 485 38.96 8.10 -6.14
N SER A 486 39.18 7.64 -4.90
CA SER A 486 40.15 6.57 -4.62
C SER A 486 40.02 6.06 -3.18
N LEU A 487 39.85 4.75 -3.04
CA LEU A 487 39.97 3.99 -1.78
C LEU A 487 41.22 3.12 -1.89
N ALA A 488 42.24 3.39 -1.07
CA ALA A 488 43.27 2.44 -0.65
C ALA A 488 43.91 2.93 0.67
N PRO A 489 44.23 2.03 1.61
CA PRO A 489 44.61 2.42 2.97
C PRO A 489 46.12 2.64 3.07
N ASN A 490 46.55 3.54 3.95
CA ASN A 490 47.87 3.46 4.56
C ASN A 490 47.82 3.97 6.00
N ASP A 491 48.41 3.14 6.86
CA ASP A 491 48.66 3.33 8.29
C ASP A 491 49.49 4.59 8.58
N SER A 492 49.16 5.28 9.68
CA SER A 492 50.15 5.60 10.72
C SER A 492 49.49 6.25 11.95
N SER A 493 50.04 5.85 13.09
CA SER A 493 49.67 6.15 14.47
C SER A 493 49.67 7.64 14.84
N VAL A 494 48.68 8.08 15.62
CA VAL A 494 48.77 9.29 16.45
C VAL A 494 48.25 9.04 17.87
N THR A 495 49.02 9.54 18.82
CA THR A 495 48.92 9.50 20.28
C THR A 495 47.66 10.17 20.83
N LYS A 496 47.08 9.58 21.89
CA LYS A 496 45.87 10.03 22.58
C LYS A 496 46.10 11.31 23.39
N CYS A 497 45.21 12.29 23.24
CA CYS A 497 44.95 13.33 24.24
C CYS A 497 43.45 13.33 24.57
N SER A 498 43.14 13.20 25.86
CA SER A 498 41.83 12.83 26.39
C SER A 498 41.07 14.03 26.94
N THR A 499 39.95 14.40 26.31
CA THR A 499 38.78 15.00 26.97
C THR A 499 37.53 14.75 26.12
N ALA A 500 37.05 13.50 26.05
CA ALA A 500 35.75 13.16 25.46
C ALA A 500 34.65 13.30 26.52
N THR A 501 33.62 14.08 26.22
CA THR A 501 32.44 14.22 27.10
C THR A 501 31.67 12.89 27.16
N ALA A 502 30.78 12.71 28.13
CA ALA A 502 29.98 11.49 28.26
C ALA A 502 29.13 11.19 27.00
N PHE A 503 28.76 12.24 26.25
CA PHE A 503 28.04 12.16 24.98
C PHE A 503 28.89 11.59 23.83
N ASP A 504 30.14 12.03 23.71
CA ASP A 504 31.08 11.55 22.68
C ASP A 504 31.37 10.05 22.86
N ARG A 505 31.50 9.60 24.12
CA ARG A 505 31.74 8.19 24.45
C ARG A 505 30.55 7.27 24.18
N ASP A 506 29.33 7.77 24.34
CA ASP A 506 28.11 6.99 24.08
C ASP A 506 27.85 6.83 22.57
N MET A 507 28.20 7.88 21.81
CA MET A 507 28.12 7.88 20.35
C MET A 507 29.22 7.05 19.69
N GLU A 508 30.48 7.13 20.17
CA GLU A 508 31.56 6.24 19.72
C GLU A 508 31.22 4.77 19.99
N ARG A 509 30.66 4.45 21.17
CA ARG A 509 30.15 3.10 21.49
C ARG A 509 29.05 2.66 20.55
N THR A 510 28.12 3.55 20.21
CA THR A 510 27.03 3.22 19.27
C THR A 510 27.59 2.94 17.87
N VAL A 511 28.55 3.73 17.41
CA VAL A 511 29.20 3.54 16.10
C VAL A 511 30.01 2.24 16.07
N ASP A 512 30.76 1.94 17.13
CA ASP A 512 31.58 0.72 17.20
C ASP A 512 30.74 -0.54 17.39
N GLN A 513 29.64 -0.46 18.16
CA GLN A 513 28.64 -1.53 18.25
C GLN A 513 27.97 -1.78 16.89
N CYS A 514 27.67 -0.72 16.13
CA CYS A 514 27.14 -0.84 14.77
C CYS A 514 28.16 -1.45 13.78
N LYS A 515 29.46 -1.19 13.94
CA LYS A 515 30.51 -1.86 13.14
C LYS A 515 30.57 -3.36 13.45
N GLN A 516 30.46 -3.74 14.73
CA GLN A 516 30.50 -5.14 15.16
C GLN A 516 29.29 -5.93 14.64
N GLU A 517 28.08 -5.39 14.77
CA GLU A 517 26.83 -6.01 14.27
C GLU A 517 26.85 -6.24 12.74
N MET A 518 27.50 -5.34 11.99
CA MET A 518 27.62 -5.45 10.53
C MET A 518 28.73 -6.42 10.09
N SER A 519 29.79 -6.59 10.89
CA SER A 519 30.87 -7.55 10.62
C SER A 519 30.53 -9.01 10.98
N GLY A 520 29.56 -9.23 11.87
CA GLY A 520 29.14 -10.57 12.32
C GLY A 520 28.18 -11.30 11.37
N ALA A 521 27.56 -10.62 10.41
CA ALA A 521 26.57 -11.20 9.50
C ALA A 521 27.17 -11.98 8.31
N GLY A 522 28.49 -12.24 8.31
CA GLY A 522 29.22 -12.84 7.20
C GLY A 522 29.83 -14.23 7.47
N ALA A 523 29.56 -14.85 8.61
CA ALA A 523 30.16 -16.13 8.97
C ALA A 523 29.10 -17.19 9.32
N GLU A 524 28.42 -17.72 8.31
CA GLU A 524 27.82 -19.05 8.37
C GLU A 524 28.43 -19.93 7.27
N THR A 525 28.75 -21.14 7.71
CA THR A 525 29.60 -22.16 7.10
C THR A 525 29.13 -22.61 5.71
N ARG A 526 30.09 -22.66 4.79
CA ARG A 526 29.94 -23.15 3.42
C ARG A 526 30.16 -24.67 3.43
N GLU A 527 29.09 -25.46 3.45
CA GLU A 527 29.15 -26.88 3.09
C GLU A 527 29.10 -27.03 1.56
N GLN A 528 30.06 -27.78 1.02
CA GLN A 528 30.18 -28.12 -0.41
C GLN A 528 29.24 -29.28 -0.74
N PRO A 529 28.60 -29.32 -1.92
CA PRO A 529 27.97 -30.54 -2.41
C PRO A 529 29.01 -31.41 -3.14
N GLU A 530 29.05 -32.69 -2.76
CA GLU A 530 29.81 -33.74 -3.44
C GLU A 530 29.17 -34.09 -4.79
N ASP A 531 30.01 -34.25 -5.80
CA ASP A 531 29.70 -34.82 -7.11
C ASP A 531 29.45 -36.32 -6.97
N HIS A 532 28.34 -36.81 -7.54
CA HIS A 532 28.19 -38.21 -7.93
C HIS A 532 27.58 -38.26 -9.33
N ASP A 533 28.45 -38.59 -10.28
CA ASP A 533 28.10 -39.23 -11.54
C ASP A 533 27.46 -40.59 -11.26
N ASP A 534 26.40 -40.94 -11.99
CA ASP A 534 26.14 -42.31 -12.42
C ASP A 534 25.33 -42.32 -13.72
N GLU A 535 25.78 -43.22 -14.58
CA GLU A 535 25.49 -43.39 -16.00
C GLU A 535 24.16 -44.13 -16.28
N GLU A 536 23.69 -43.92 -17.51
CA GLU A 536 23.19 -44.93 -18.45
C GLU A 536 21.74 -45.48 -18.45
N GLU A 537 21.33 -45.66 -19.72
CA GLU A 537 20.39 -46.63 -20.31
C GLU A 537 18.88 -46.30 -20.45
N GLU A 538 18.60 -45.69 -21.61
CA GLU A 538 17.91 -46.30 -22.78
C GLU A 538 16.59 -47.10 -22.64
N LEU A 539 15.71 -46.76 -23.60
CA LEU A 539 14.74 -47.61 -24.32
C LEU A 539 13.43 -48.01 -23.59
N ILE A 540 12.29 -47.52 -24.11
CA ILE A 540 11.47 -48.25 -25.09
C ILE A 540 10.30 -47.36 -25.56
N SER A 541 10.15 -47.38 -26.88
CA SER A 541 9.10 -46.90 -27.79
C SER A 541 7.63 -46.91 -27.35
N GLY A 542 6.88 -45.89 -27.79
CA GLY A 542 6.06 -46.03 -29.00
C GLY A 542 4.54 -46.16 -28.86
N PHE A 543 3.87 -45.32 -29.66
CA PHE A 543 2.54 -45.43 -30.27
C PHE A 543 1.28 -44.91 -29.54
N ASP A 544 0.58 -44.08 -30.34
CA ASP A 544 -0.74 -43.43 -30.27
C ASP A 544 -0.99 -42.22 -29.36
#